data_AF-A0AAE4SW88-F1
#
_entry.id   AF-A0AAE4SW88-F1
#
_cell.length_a   1.000
_cell.length_b   1.000
_cell.length_c   1.000
_cell.angle_alpha   90.00
_cell.angle_beta   90.00
_cell.angle_gamma   90.00
#
_symmetry.space_group_name_H-M   'P 1'
#
loop_
_entity.id
_entity.type
_entity.pdbx_description
1 polymer ?
#
loop_
_entity_poly.entity_id
_entity_poly.type
_entity_poly.pdbx_seq_one_letter_code
_entity_poly.pdbx_strand_id
1 'polypeptide(L)'
;MPAVASLRLHRSTAALLLAACLPLALSACSSQEDSSSSEQPVFSSQAPAETEASGEDDAASAAAPSPAESTDEADETTTQQQEKGKDRECTELPNDPRKVYASGTAPGRMPADDGSDFNYWIADIDNSYDPCATISWIIFRGSMGDIEGPAGTGASIADGLALYVNGAPAKDMSVFDKVESVTPVSDNQVDFTWGERSRSTAEGITAHHTVRLQAQGDTIEPVSGEVEEFNKMWVNNHSYQLGTYD
;
A
#
# COMPACT_ATOMS: atom_id res chain seq x y z
N MET A 1 4.56 -1.58 55.59
CA MET A 1 5.37 -2.82 55.65
C MET A 1 4.71 -3.78 56.63
N PRO A 2 4.25 -4.94 56.14
CA PRO A 2 4.50 -6.19 56.84
C PRO A 2 5.12 -7.26 55.92
N ALA A 3 5.65 -8.30 56.56
CA ALA A 3 6.61 -9.30 56.11
C ALA A 3 6.36 -9.96 54.74
N VAL A 4 7.43 -10.03 53.95
CA VAL A 4 7.60 -10.92 52.80
C VAL A 4 7.91 -12.32 53.32
N ALA A 5 7.05 -13.29 53.00
CA ALA A 5 7.32 -14.71 53.20
C ALA A 5 7.96 -15.27 51.92
N SER A 6 9.18 -15.81 52.05
CA SER A 6 9.84 -16.63 51.03
C SER A 6 9.53 -18.12 51.21
N LEU A 7 9.88 -18.89 50.17
CA LEU A 7 9.77 -20.35 49.94
C LEU A 7 8.42 -20.78 49.34
N ARG A 8 8.37 -21.50 48.21
CA ARG A 8 9.14 -22.73 47.89
C ARG A 8 9.32 -22.95 46.38
N LEU A 9 10.54 -23.34 45.98
CA LEU A 9 10.80 -24.10 44.76
C LEU A 9 9.93 -25.37 44.75
N HIS A 10 9.31 -25.69 43.62
CA HIS A 10 8.95 -27.06 43.28
C HIS A 10 9.66 -27.49 42.00
N ARG A 11 10.39 -28.58 42.15
CA ARG A 11 11.16 -29.31 41.16
C ARG A 11 10.22 -30.23 40.34
N SER A 12 10.53 -30.30 39.05
CA SER A 12 10.58 -31.50 38.21
C SER A 12 9.28 -32.23 37.86
N THR A 13 9.05 -32.38 36.55
CA THR A 13 9.01 -33.70 35.90
C THR A 13 9.24 -33.57 34.39
N ALA A 14 10.27 -34.25 33.92
CA ALA A 14 10.47 -34.60 32.52
C ALA A 14 9.52 -35.74 32.13
N ALA A 15 9.00 -35.73 30.91
CA ALA A 15 8.50 -36.91 30.24
C ALA A 15 8.89 -36.85 28.75
N LEU A 16 9.38 -37.98 28.29
CA LEU A 16 10.13 -38.26 27.06
C LEU A 16 9.26 -39.18 26.19
N LEU A 17 9.47 -39.12 24.85
CA LEU A 17 9.09 -40.12 23.82
C LEU A 17 7.61 -40.05 23.35
N LEU A 18 7.25 -40.25 22.07
CA LEU A 18 7.82 -41.09 21.02
C LEU A 18 7.67 -40.46 19.62
N ALA A 19 8.67 -40.73 18.78
CA ALA A 19 8.62 -40.63 17.33
C ALA A 19 7.75 -41.77 16.73
N ALA A 20 6.99 -41.45 15.70
CA ALA A 20 6.45 -42.43 14.75
C ALA A 20 6.53 -41.85 13.34
N CYS A 21 7.53 -42.32 12.57
CA CYS A 21 7.59 -42.17 11.13
C CYS A 21 6.50 -43.01 10.48
N LEU A 22 5.79 -42.45 9.49
CA LEU A 22 5.05 -43.24 8.50
C LEU A 22 5.50 -42.82 7.09
N PRO A 23 5.69 -43.79 6.18
CA PRO A 23 6.39 -43.59 4.91
C PRO A 23 5.51 -42.96 3.82
N LEU A 24 6.18 -42.19 2.96
CA LEU A 24 5.74 -41.80 1.62
C LEU A 24 5.50 -43.04 0.77
N ALA A 25 4.30 -43.18 0.21
CA ALA A 25 4.04 -44.06 -0.93
C ALA A 25 4.04 -43.21 -2.21
N LEU A 26 5.16 -43.18 -2.91
CA LEU A 26 5.25 -42.77 -4.32
C LEU A 26 4.72 -43.92 -5.18
N SER A 27 3.58 -43.73 -5.83
CA SER A 27 3.21 -44.56 -6.98
C SER A 27 3.93 -44.03 -8.21
N ALA A 28 4.87 -44.83 -8.73
CA ALA A 28 5.48 -44.68 -10.03
C ALA A 28 4.72 -45.50 -11.10
N CYS A 29 5.07 -45.22 -12.36
CA CYS A 29 4.71 -45.86 -13.65
C CYS A 29 3.52 -45.22 -14.39
N SER A 30 3.63 -44.86 -15.68
CA SER A 30 4.69 -45.11 -16.66
C SER A 30 4.62 -44.14 -17.84
N SER A 31 5.79 -43.95 -18.44
CA SER A 31 6.10 -43.39 -19.76
C SER A 31 5.21 -43.87 -20.91
N GLN A 32 4.82 -42.94 -21.78
CA GLN A 32 4.71 -43.19 -23.21
C GLN A 32 5.28 -41.99 -23.95
N GLU A 33 6.48 -42.17 -24.50
CA GLU A 33 7.03 -41.31 -25.54
C GLU A 33 6.35 -41.70 -26.85
N ASP A 34 5.82 -40.73 -27.60
CA ASP A 34 6.03 -40.68 -29.04
C ASP A 34 5.63 -39.31 -29.62
N SER A 35 6.58 -38.75 -30.36
CA SER A 35 6.42 -37.93 -31.55
C SER A 35 6.03 -36.44 -31.43
N SER A 36 7.06 -35.62 -31.63
CA SER A 36 7.15 -34.55 -32.63
C SER A 36 5.92 -33.67 -32.89
N SER A 37 6.02 -32.38 -32.58
CA SER A 37 6.38 -31.38 -33.61
C SER A 37 6.49 -30.00 -32.98
N SER A 38 7.59 -29.32 -33.30
CA SER A 38 7.79 -27.90 -33.06
C SER A 38 6.69 -27.09 -33.75
N GLU A 39 5.96 -26.24 -33.02
CA GLU A 39 5.41 -25.00 -33.57
C GLU A 39 5.49 -23.90 -32.50
N GLN A 40 6.25 -22.85 -32.82
CA GLN A 40 6.30 -21.61 -32.05
C GLN A 40 4.94 -20.90 -32.14
N PRO A 41 4.43 -20.27 -31.08
CA PRO A 41 3.27 -19.40 -31.22
C PRO A 41 3.69 -18.11 -31.93
N VAL A 42 3.24 -17.95 -33.18
CA VAL A 42 3.34 -16.68 -33.92
C VAL A 42 2.23 -15.76 -33.45
N PHE A 43 2.61 -14.66 -32.81
CA PHE A 43 1.72 -13.52 -32.56
C PHE A 43 1.36 -12.86 -33.90
N SER A 44 0.13 -13.06 -34.37
CA SER A 44 -0.40 -12.34 -35.54
C SER A 44 -1.01 -11.01 -35.11
N SER A 45 -0.28 -9.92 -35.35
CA SER A 45 -0.83 -8.57 -35.42
C SER A 45 -1.47 -8.34 -36.78
N GLN A 46 -2.77 -8.03 -36.81
CA GLN A 46 -3.40 -7.41 -37.97
C GLN A 46 -4.32 -6.26 -37.52
N ALA A 47 -3.90 -5.04 -37.88
CA ALA A 47 -4.76 -3.87 -37.93
C ALA A 47 -5.54 -3.88 -39.26
N PRO A 48 -6.81 -3.46 -39.30
CA PRO A 48 -7.47 -3.14 -40.56
C PRO A 48 -7.16 -1.70 -40.97
N ALA A 49 -6.68 -1.57 -42.21
CA ALA A 49 -6.53 -0.34 -42.93
C ALA A 49 -7.89 0.24 -43.37
N GLU A 50 -7.87 1.55 -43.55
CA GLU A 50 -8.92 2.42 -44.05
C GLU A 50 -9.39 2.01 -45.46
N THR A 51 -10.65 2.27 -45.77
CA THR A 51 -11.18 2.22 -47.13
C THR A 51 -11.95 3.52 -47.39
N GLU A 52 -11.35 4.40 -48.19
CA GLU A 52 -12.03 5.50 -48.87
C GLU A 52 -12.53 5.04 -50.25
N ALA A 53 -13.75 5.47 -50.62
CA ALA A 53 -14.22 5.80 -51.96
C ALA A 53 -15.72 6.15 -51.85
N SER A 54 -16.09 7.44 -51.76
CA SER A 54 -16.33 8.40 -52.86
C SER A 54 -17.79 8.42 -53.32
N GLY A 55 -18.40 9.60 -53.23
CA GLY A 55 -19.72 9.94 -53.78
C GLY A 55 -20.06 11.41 -53.49
N GLU A 56 -19.56 12.30 -54.35
CA GLU A 56 -19.94 13.72 -54.48
C GLU A 56 -21.44 13.89 -54.76
N ASP A 57 -22.08 14.94 -54.22
CA ASP A 57 -22.38 16.15 -54.99
C ASP A 57 -23.05 17.28 -54.17
N ASP A 58 -22.45 18.46 -54.34
CA ASP A 58 -23.00 19.81 -54.46
C ASP A 58 -23.69 20.62 -53.33
N ALA A 59 -22.93 21.66 -52.92
CA ALA A 59 -23.20 23.10 -53.09
C ALA A 59 -24.30 23.81 -52.28
N ALA A 60 -23.87 24.75 -51.42
CA ALA A 60 -24.06 26.20 -51.59
C ALA A 60 -23.68 26.92 -50.27
N SER A 61 -22.66 27.79 -50.29
CA SER A 61 -22.80 29.27 -50.26
C SER A 61 -23.10 29.84 -48.87
N ALA A 62 -22.53 30.94 -48.37
CA ALA A 62 -21.34 31.76 -48.61
C ALA A 62 -21.35 32.79 -47.47
N ALA A 63 -20.16 33.24 -47.06
CA ALA A 63 -19.82 34.55 -46.49
C ALA A 63 -20.59 35.13 -45.26
N ALA A 64 -19.77 35.52 -44.27
CA ALA A 64 -20.09 36.43 -43.16
C ALA A 64 -20.55 37.83 -43.62
N PRO A 65 -21.17 38.61 -42.71
CA PRO A 65 -20.37 39.65 -42.03
C PRO A 65 -20.75 39.92 -40.55
N SER A 66 -19.79 40.48 -39.78
CA SER A 66 -19.98 41.28 -38.54
C SER A 66 -20.19 42.77 -38.93
N PRO A 67 -20.58 43.75 -38.05
CA PRO A 67 -20.26 43.87 -36.60
C PRO A 67 -21.24 44.64 -35.64
N ALA A 68 -20.85 44.71 -34.35
CA ALA A 68 -21.10 45.72 -33.29
C ALA A 68 -22.52 45.80 -32.65
N GLU A 69 -22.78 46.11 -31.37
CA GLU A 69 -22.06 46.56 -30.17
C GLU A 69 -22.99 46.38 -28.93
N SER A 70 -22.39 46.33 -27.74
CA SER A 70 -22.90 46.85 -26.45
C SER A 70 -23.62 45.96 -25.42
N THR A 71 -22.89 45.83 -24.30
CA THR A 71 -23.24 46.08 -22.88
C THR A 71 -23.25 44.89 -21.92
N ASP A 72 -22.42 45.06 -20.89
CA ASP A 72 -22.24 44.32 -19.65
C ASP A 72 -23.51 43.70 -19.06
N GLU A 73 -23.42 42.44 -18.64
CA GLU A 73 -23.53 42.04 -17.23
C GLU A 73 -22.72 40.73 -17.06
N ALA A 74 -21.61 40.81 -16.35
CA ALA A 74 -20.83 39.65 -15.90
C ALA A 74 -21.53 39.08 -14.66
N ASP A 75 -22.28 38.00 -14.84
CA ASP A 75 -22.80 37.19 -13.73
C ASP A 75 -21.64 36.33 -13.19
N GLU A 76 -21.05 36.82 -12.11
CA GLU A 76 -19.93 36.24 -11.39
C GLU A 76 -20.38 34.93 -10.72
N THR A 77 -20.26 33.83 -11.47
CA THR A 77 -20.43 32.48 -10.90
C THR A 77 -19.26 32.23 -9.95
N THR A 78 -19.52 32.49 -8.67
CA THR A 78 -18.68 32.23 -7.51
C THR A 78 -18.25 30.77 -7.47
N THR A 79 -17.13 30.49 -8.14
CA THR A 79 -16.35 29.28 -7.90
C THR A 79 -15.73 29.49 -6.54
N GLN A 80 -16.36 28.96 -5.49
CA GLN A 80 -15.72 28.86 -4.18
C GLN A 80 -14.56 27.86 -4.31
N GLN A 81 -13.44 28.35 -4.85
CA GLN A 81 -12.13 27.91 -4.41
C GLN A 81 -12.14 28.13 -2.90
N GLN A 82 -12.31 27.03 -2.18
CA GLN A 82 -12.05 26.98 -0.76
C GLN A 82 -10.59 27.43 -0.61
N GLU A 83 -10.41 28.70 -0.25
CA GLU A 83 -9.10 29.24 0.08
C GLU A 83 -8.50 28.29 1.11
N LYS A 84 -7.46 27.59 0.65
CA LYS A 84 -6.56 26.77 1.44
C LYS A 84 -6.22 27.60 2.67
N GLY A 85 -6.81 27.23 3.81
CA GLY A 85 -6.75 28.01 5.04
C GLY A 85 -5.30 28.37 5.31
N LYS A 86 -5.08 29.69 5.45
CA LYS A 86 -3.86 30.37 5.91
C LYS A 86 -2.73 29.43 6.32
N ASP A 87 -1.60 29.56 5.63
CA ASP A 87 -0.28 29.12 6.06
C ASP A 87 -0.10 29.31 7.58
N ARG A 88 -0.50 28.30 8.36
CA ARG A 88 0.26 27.98 9.56
C ARG A 88 1.57 27.51 8.98
N GLU A 89 2.69 28.10 9.39
CA GLU A 89 3.99 27.50 9.12
C GLU A 89 3.95 26.08 9.69
N CYS A 90 3.61 25.12 8.82
CA CYS A 90 3.66 23.71 9.11
C CYS A 90 5.13 23.42 9.33
N THR A 91 5.50 23.33 10.60
CA THR A 91 6.86 23.50 11.12
C THR A 91 7.89 22.70 10.33
N GLU A 92 9.06 23.30 10.06
CA GLU A 92 10.21 22.52 9.57
C GLU A 92 10.67 21.56 10.66
N LEU A 93 10.54 20.25 10.40
CA LEU A 93 10.98 19.21 11.30
C LEU A 93 12.46 18.89 11.02
N PRO A 94 13.28 18.66 12.07
CA PRO A 94 14.69 18.25 11.90
C PRO A 94 14.87 17.00 11.03
N ASN A 95 13.90 16.08 11.04
CA ASN A 95 13.82 14.87 10.20
C ASN A 95 12.48 14.84 9.45
N ASP A 96 12.27 15.83 8.58
CA ASP A 96 11.03 15.96 7.82
C ASP A 96 10.78 14.74 6.89
N PRO A 97 9.69 13.96 7.11
CA PRO A 97 9.35 12.82 6.25
C PRO A 97 9.22 13.20 4.77
N ARG A 98 8.91 14.45 4.43
CA ARG A 98 8.87 14.93 3.03
C ARG A 98 10.23 14.89 2.34
N LYS A 99 11.31 15.03 3.11
CA LYS A 99 12.69 15.01 2.61
C LYS A 99 13.28 13.60 2.67
N VAL A 100 13.05 12.89 3.79
CA VAL A 100 13.59 11.54 4.01
C VAL A 100 12.91 10.51 3.10
N TYR A 101 11.62 10.67 2.85
CA TYR A 101 10.78 9.75 2.10
C TYR A 101 10.13 10.46 0.91
N ALA A 102 10.92 11.14 0.07
CA ALA A 102 10.39 11.80 -1.11
C ALA A 102 9.72 10.79 -2.06
N SER A 103 8.59 11.16 -2.67
CA SER A 103 7.88 10.28 -3.61
C SER A 103 8.78 9.90 -4.80
N GLY A 104 8.67 8.67 -5.29
CA GLY A 104 9.50 8.18 -6.39
C GLY A 104 10.93 7.81 -6.00
N THR A 105 11.25 7.72 -4.71
CA THR A 105 12.59 7.39 -4.22
C THR A 105 12.65 6.00 -3.56
N ALA A 106 13.85 5.44 -3.51
CA ALA A 106 14.16 4.16 -2.87
C ALA A 106 15.27 4.37 -1.82
N PRO A 107 14.96 5.00 -0.67
CA PRO A 107 15.97 5.38 0.33
C PRO A 107 16.62 4.19 1.04
N GLY A 108 16.18 2.96 0.75
CA GLY A 108 16.84 1.74 1.17
C GLY A 108 16.08 0.99 2.25
N ARG A 109 16.76 0.68 3.35
CA ARG A 109 16.36 -0.33 4.33
C ARG A 109 15.65 0.30 5.53
N MET A 110 14.59 -0.36 6.00
CA MET A 110 13.89 -0.08 7.24
C MET A 110 13.97 -1.31 8.16
N PRO A 111 14.64 -1.23 9.33
CA PRO A 111 14.75 -2.35 10.27
C PRO A 111 13.41 -2.72 10.91
N ALA A 112 13.23 -3.99 11.27
CA ALA A 112 12.11 -4.41 12.12
C ALA A 112 12.20 -3.76 13.51
N ASP A 113 11.04 -3.46 14.11
CA ASP A 113 10.93 -2.83 15.43
C ASP A 113 11.35 -3.75 16.59
N ASP A 114 11.33 -5.07 16.37
CA ASP A 114 11.66 -6.11 17.34
C ASP A 114 13.17 -6.41 17.46
N GLY A 115 14.00 -5.77 16.63
CA GLY A 115 15.46 -5.98 16.59
C GLY A 115 15.90 -7.29 15.94
N SER A 116 15.01 -7.97 15.22
CA SER A 116 15.37 -9.11 14.38
C SER A 116 16.19 -8.70 13.16
N ASP A 117 16.80 -9.69 12.48
CA ASP A 117 17.52 -9.47 11.23
C ASP A 117 16.56 -9.24 10.02
N PHE A 118 15.24 -9.25 10.25
CA PHE A 118 14.26 -8.95 9.20
C PHE A 118 14.19 -7.45 8.93
N ASN A 119 14.09 -7.12 7.64
CA ASN A 119 14.10 -5.75 7.16
C ASN A 119 13.05 -5.56 6.07
N TYR A 120 12.55 -4.33 5.95
CA TYR A 120 11.76 -3.89 4.81
C TYR A 120 12.63 -3.06 3.88
N TRP A 121 12.72 -3.48 2.61
CA TRP A 121 13.50 -2.80 1.57
C TRP A 121 12.57 -1.96 0.71
N ILE A 122 12.74 -0.64 0.78
CA ILE A 122 11.91 0.34 0.08
C ILE A 122 12.39 0.45 -1.36
N ALA A 123 11.48 0.16 -2.30
CA ALA A 123 11.71 0.26 -3.73
C ALA A 123 11.06 1.50 -4.35
N ASP A 124 9.97 2.00 -3.77
CA ASP A 124 9.30 3.22 -4.19
C ASP A 124 8.47 3.80 -3.04
N ILE A 125 8.13 5.09 -3.14
CA ILE A 125 7.39 5.83 -2.12
C ILE A 125 6.29 6.66 -2.77
N ASP A 126 5.11 6.61 -2.16
CA ASP A 126 4.03 7.57 -2.37
C ASP A 126 3.81 8.35 -1.06
N ASN A 127 4.29 9.59 -1.05
CA ASN A 127 4.29 10.44 0.13
C ASN A 127 3.13 11.46 0.06
N SER A 128 2.13 11.23 0.89
CA SER A 128 1.02 12.14 1.16
C SER A 128 1.12 12.76 2.56
N TYR A 129 2.32 12.84 3.13
CA TYR A 129 2.57 13.41 4.45
C TYR A 129 2.38 14.91 4.41
N ASP A 130 1.51 15.38 5.30
CA ASP A 130 1.26 16.78 5.58
C ASP A 130 1.31 16.99 7.11
N PRO A 131 2.29 17.74 7.64
CA PRO A 131 2.39 18.02 9.06
C PRO A 131 1.27 18.91 9.60
N CYS A 132 0.49 19.56 8.72
CA CYS A 132 -0.66 20.38 9.10
C CYS A 132 -2.00 19.66 9.01
N ALA A 133 -2.06 18.49 8.37
CA ALA A 133 -3.26 17.68 8.33
C ALA A 133 -3.44 16.91 9.65
N THR A 134 -4.70 16.69 10.05
CA THR A 134 -4.98 15.85 11.22
C THR A 134 -4.58 14.40 10.93
N ILE A 135 -4.85 13.90 9.71
CA ILE A 135 -4.35 12.60 9.24
C ILE A 135 -3.55 12.83 7.97
N SER A 136 -2.35 12.25 7.92
CA SER A 136 -1.56 12.12 6.70
C SER A 136 -0.84 10.78 6.66
N TRP A 137 -0.26 10.40 5.52
CA TRP A 137 0.29 9.05 5.36
C TRP A 137 1.44 8.99 4.35
N ILE A 138 2.21 7.92 4.46
CA ILE A 138 3.21 7.52 3.46
C ILE A 138 3.00 6.05 3.15
N ILE A 139 2.94 5.72 1.86
CA ILE A 139 2.91 4.34 1.36
C ILE A 139 4.30 4.01 0.84
N PHE A 140 4.86 2.94 1.37
CA PHE A 140 6.12 2.38 0.92
C PHE A 140 5.80 1.17 0.03
N ARG A 141 6.41 1.09 -1.14
CA ARG A 141 6.35 -0.10 -2.00
C ARG A 141 7.69 -0.81 -1.90
N GLY A 142 7.70 -2.13 -1.81
CA GLY A 142 8.94 -2.83 -1.50
C GLY A 142 8.80 -4.31 -1.27
N SER A 143 9.74 -4.84 -0.49
CA SER A 143 9.80 -6.25 -0.14
C SER A 143 10.44 -6.43 1.23
N MET A 144 9.96 -7.43 1.95
CA MET A 144 10.67 -7.96 3.11
C MET A 144 11.96 -8.67 2.66
N GLY A 145 12.92 -8.73 3.57
CA GLY A 145 14.22 -9.34 3.36
C GLY A 145 15.00 -9.43 4.67
N ASP A 146 16.28 -9.72 4.54
CA ASP A 146 17.22 -9.73 5.66
C ASP A 146 18.20 -8.54 5.53
N ILE A 147 19.29 -8.59 6.29
CA ILE A 147 20.34 -7.56 6.27
C ILE A 147 21.07 -7.45 4.92
N GLU A 148 21.10 -8.52 4.12
CA GLU A 148 21.84 -8.58 2.86
C GLU A 148 21.01 -8.05 1.68
N GLY A 149 19.69 -8.00 1.80
CA GLY A 149 18.83 -7.50 0.74
C GLY A 149 17.37 -7.97 0.80
N PRO A 150 16.54 -7.55 -0.17
CA PRO A 150 15.20 -8.08 -0.33
C PRO A 150 15.26 -9.58 -0.64
N ALA A 151 14.33 -10.37 -0.09
CA ALA A 151 14.34 -11.83 -0.26
C ALA A 151 14.13 -12.30 -1.71
N GLY A 152 13.61 -11.44 -2.59
CA GLY A 152 13.47 -11.72 -4.03
C GLY A 152 12.39 -12.75 -4.37
N THR A 153 11.42 -12.97 -3.48
CA THR A 153 10.32 -13.93 -3.71
C THR A 153 8.99 -13.20 -3.88
N GLY A 154 8.04 -13.82 -4.58
CA GLY A 154 6.69 -13.25 -4.70
C GLY A 154 5.98 -13.08 -3.34
N ALA A 155 6.34 -13.91 -2.36
CA ALA A 155 5.76 -13.87 -1.01
C ALA A 155 6.35 -12.76 -0.14
N SER A 156 7.53 -12.24 -0.48
CA SER A 156 8.16 -11.15 0.27
C SER A 156 7.71 -9.76 -0.19
N ILE A 157 7.11 -9.66 -1.38
CA ILE A 157 6.61 -8.39 -1.94
C ILE A 157 5.41 -7.92 -1.11
N ALA A 158 5.54 -6.75 -0.52
CA ALA A 158 4.51 -6.17 0.32
C ALA A 158 4.65 -4.65 0.37
N ASP A 159 3.57 -3.97 0.72
CA ASP A 159 3.54 -2.53 0.90
C ASP A 159 3.58 -2.17 2.38
N GLY A 160 4.32 -1.12 2.70
CA GLY A 160 4.31 -0.48 4.00
C GLY A 160 3.32 0.68 4.05
N LEU A 161 2.65 0.85 5.18
CA LEU A 161 1.82 2.01 5.48
C LEU A 161 2.28 2.65 6.79
N ALA A 162 2.64 3.92 6.72
CA ALA A 162 2.81 4.78 7.88
C ALA A 162 1.70 5.82 7.94
N LEU A 163 0.97 5.85 9.05
CA LEU A 163 -0.05 6.84 9.33
C LEU A 163 0.49 7.86 10.33
N TYR A 164 0.16 9.12 10.10
CA TYR A 164 0.56 10.23 10.93
C TYR A 164 -0.69 10.96 11.44
N VAL A 165 -0.67 11.33 12.72
CA VAL A 165 -1.71 12.14 13.35
C VAL A 165 -1.09 13.44 13.82
N ASN A 166 -1.62 14.56 13.33
CA ASN A 166 -1.09 15.91 13.60
C ASN A 166 0.43 16.02 13.36
N GLY A 167 0.92 15.41 12.28
CA GLY A 167 2.33 15.40 11.89
C GLY A 167 3.24 14.43 12.65
N ALA A 168 2.78 13.77 13.71
CA ALA A 168 3.52 12.74 14.42
C ALA A 168 3.13 11.33 13.94
N PRO A 169 4.05 10.35 13.89
CA PRO A 169 3.70 8.98 13.53
C PRO A 169 2.73 8.39 14.55
N ALA A 170 1.63 7.80 14.10
CA ALA A 170 0.68 7.09 14.96
C ALA A 170 1.32 5.83 15.56
N LYS A 171 2.19 5.18 14.78
CA LYS A 171 3.15 4.13 15.16
C LYS A 171 4.18 3.96 14.05
N ASP A 172 5.12 3.04 14.25
CA ASP A 172 6.01 2.53 13.20
C ASP A 172 5.23 1.93 12.02
N MET A 173 5.90 1.75 10.88
CA MET A 173 5.27 1.34 9.63
C MET A 173 4.73 -0.10 9.73
N SER A 174 3.45 -0.30 9.40
CA SER A 174 2.85 -1.64 9.26
C SER A 174 2.94 -2.15 7.83
N VAL A 175 3.00 -3.47 7.67
CA VAL A 175 3.03 -4.12 6.34
C VAL A 175 1.68 -4.72 5.97
N PHE A 176 1.31 -4.53 4.71
CA PHE A 176 0.15 -5.10 4.03
C PHE A 176 0.60 -5.76 2.74
N ASP A 177 -0.09 -6.82 2.30
CA ASP A 177 0.22 -7.47 1.03
C ASP A 177 0.12 -6.49 -0.16
N LYS A 178 -0.92 -5.66 -0.17
CA LYS A 178 -1.10 -4.55 -1.11
C LYS A 178 -1.86 -3.40 -0.47
N VAL A 179 -1.27 -2.21 -0.38
CA VAL A 179 -2.01 -0.97 -0.14
C VAL A 179 -2.63 -0.52 -1.46
N GLU A 180 -3.95 -0.38 -1.47
CA GLU A 180 -4.72 -0.01 -2.66
C GLU A 180 -5.07 1.47 -2.66
N SER A 181 -5.62 1.98 -1.55
CA SER A 181 -5.91 3.40 -1.42
C SER A 181 -6.01 3.86 0.03
N VAL A 182 -5.69 5.13 0.26
CA VAL A 182 -6.05 5.89 1.46
C VAL A 182 -6.78 7.14 0.98
N THR A 183 -8.07 7.26 1.30
CA THR A 183 -8.94 8.32 0.78
C THR A 183 -9.48 9.15 1.94
N PRO A 184 -9.21 10.47 1.98
CA PRO A 184 -9.82 11.35 2.97
C PRO A 184 -11.35 11.35 2.89
N VAL A 185 -12.00 11.18 4.04
CA VAL A 185 -13.46 11.27 4.18
C VAL A 185 -13.85 12.59 4.86
N SER A 186 -13.05 12.99 5.85
CA SER A 186 -13.14 14.28 6.55
C SER A 186 -11.77 14.59 7.17
N ASP A 187 -11.61 15.76 7.79
CA ASP A 187 -10.33 16.15 8.40
C ASP A 187 -9.75 15.08 9.33
N ASN A 188 -10.59 14.38 10.10
CA ASN A 188 -10.17 13.39 11.08
C ASN A 188 -10.51 11.94 10.68
N GLN A 189 -10.92 11.67 9.43
CA GLN A 189 -11.24 10.31 8.99
C GLN A 189 -10.74 10.02 7.58
N VAL A 190 -10.27 8.80 7.37
CA VAL A 190 -9.88 8.26 6.06
C VAL A 190 -10.50 6.89 5.85
N ASP A 191 -10.83 6.57 4.60
CA ASP A 191 -11.06 5.19 4.17
C ASP A 191 -9.74 4.60 3.73
N PHE A 192 -9.40 3.45 4.28
CA PHE A 192 -8.23 2.67 3.90
C PHE A 192 -8.68 1.36 3.26
N THR A 193 -8.14 1.09 2.07
CA THR A 193 -8.39 -0.15 1.34
C THR A 193 -7.09 -0.90 1.08
N TRP A 194 -7.11 -2.21 1.29
CA TRP A 194 -5.95 -3.08 1.09
C TRP A 194 -6.39 -4.41 0.51
N GLY A 195 -5.44 -5.03 -0.20
CA GLY A 195 -5.60 -6.36 -0.76
C GLY A 195 -4.71 -7.38 -0.06
N GLU A 196 -5.18 -8.62 0.01
CA GLU A 196 -4.49 -9.75 0.61
C GLU A 196 -4.41 -10.98 -0.29
N ARG A 197 -3.32 -11.75 -0.09
CA ARG A 197 -3.11 -13.06 -0.69
C ARG A 197 -3.80 -14.11 0.17
N SER A 198 -5.09 -14.32 -0.05
CA SER A 198 -5.89 -15.28 0.73
C SER A 198 -5.73 -16.76 0.33
N ARG A 199 -4.99 -17.03 -0.75
CA ARG A 199 -4.80 -18.38 -1.33
C ARG A 199 -3.32 -18.69 -1.55
N SER A 200 -2.92 -18.97 -2.79
CA SER A 200 -1.51 -19.14 -3.14
C SER A 200 -0.89 -17.82 -3.57
N THR A 201 0.41 -17.64 -3.36
CA THR A 201 1.15 -16.46 -3.85
C THR A 201 1.03 -16.29 -5.37
N ALA A 202 0.90 -17.39 -6.12
CA ALA A 202 0.78 -17.37 -7.58
C ALA A 202 -0.55 -16.78 -8.08
N GLU A 203 -1.62 -16.87 -7.28
CA GLU A 203 -2.91 -16.24 -7.59
C GLU A 203 -2.91 -14.73 -7.35
N GLY A 204 -1.91 -14.20 -6.63
CA GLY A 204 -1.80 -12.80 -6.30
C GLY A 204 -2.82 -12.35 -5.26
N ILE A 205 -3.21 -11.07 -5.36
CA ILE A 205 -4.20 -10.45 -4.47
C ILE A 205 -5.59 -10.95 -4.85
N THR A 206 -6.28 -11.58 -3.89
CA THR A 206 -7.57 -12.26 -4.11
C THR A 206 -8.64 -11.86 -3.10
N ALA A 207 -8.25 -11.28 -1.97
CA ALA A 207 -9.14 -10.66 -1.02
C ALA A 207 -8.89 -9.15 -1.00
N HIS A 208 -9.95 -8.36 -0.83
CA HIS A 208 -9.92 -6.91 -0.84
C HIS A 208 -10.77 -6.42 0.32
N HIS A 209 -10.20 -5.51 1.10
CA HIS A 209 -10.78 -5.07 2.35
C HIS A 209 -10.89 -3.56 2.44
N THR A 210 -11.80 -3.08 3.28
CA THR A 210 -11.98 -1.65 3.54
C THR A 210 -12.29 -1.39 5.01
N VAL A 211 -11.60 -0.41 5.58
CA VAL A 211 -11.85 0.08 6.94
C VAL A 211 -11.90 1.61 6.94
N ARG A 212 -12.77 2.17 7.78
CA ARG A 212 -12.73 3.60 8.10
C ARG A 212 -11.91 3.82 9.34
N LEU A 213 -10.91 4.68 9.23
CA LEU A 213 -10.00 5.05 10.29
C LEU A 213 -10.33 6.46 10.77
N GLN A 214 -10.19 6.69 12.08
CA GLN A 214 -10.38 8.00 12.70
C GLN A 214 -9.20 8.35 13.60
N ALA A 215 -8.74 9.60 13.54
CA ALA A 215 -7.78 10.13 14.50
C ALA A 215 -8.44 10.27 15.88
N GLN A 216 -7.83 9.66 16.90
CA GLN A 216 -8.23 9.76 18.30
C GLN A 216 -7.02 10.11 19.17
N GLY A 217 -6.94 11.36 19.62
CA GLY A 217 -5.74 11.86 20.29
C GLY A 217 -4.55 11.84 19.32
N ASP A 218 -3.50 11.10 19.68
CA ASP A 218 -2.27 10.94 18.89
C ASP A 218 -2.23 9.60 18.13
N THR A 219 -3.34 8.85 18.10
CA THR A 219 -3.43 7.53 17.45
C THR A 219 -4.51 7.50 16.36
N ILE A 220 -4.49 6.42 15.59
CA ILE A 220 -5.54 6.07 14.62
C ILE A 220 -6.32 4.87 15.16
N GLU A 221 -7.65 4.97 15.14
CA GLU A 221 -8.56 3.91 15.55
C GLU A 221 -9.50 3.53 14.40
N PRO A 222 -9.74 2.24 14.14
CA PRO A 222 -10.75 1.80 13.19
C PRO A 222 -12.16 1.98 13.78
N VAL A 223 -13.03 2.68 13.06
CA VAL A 223 -14.38 3.04 13.55
C VAL A 223 -15.53 2.35 12.81
N SER A 224 -15.30 1.83 11.60
CA SER A 224 -16.28 1.04 10.86
C SER A 224 -15.61 0.23 9.73
N GLY A 225 -16.34 -0.71 9.13
CA GLY A 225 -15.82 -1.59 8.07
C GLY A 225 -15.22 -2.86 8.66
N GLU A 226 -14.16 -3.37 8.04
CA GLU A 226 -13.51 -4.64 8.41
C GLU A 226 -12.45 -4.45 9.50
N VAL A 227 -12.91 -4.04 10.69
CA VAL A 227 -12.07 -3.72 11.85
C VAL A 227 -11.23 -4.91 12.31
N GLU A 228 -11.81 -6.11 12.36
CA GLU A 228 -11.10 -7.31 12.82
C GLU A 228 -9.95 -7.68 11.87
N GLU A 229 -10.17 -7.58 10.56
CA GLU A 229 -9.13 -7.87 9.57
C GLU A 229 -8.02 -6.83 9.61
N PHE A 230 -8.38 -5.54 9.66
CA PHE A 230 -7.41 -4.46 9.81
C PHE A 230 -6.52 -4.67 11.04
N ASN A 231 -7.10 -5.01 12.19
CA ASN A 231 -6.33 -5.18 13.42
C ASN A 231 -5.35 -6.36 13.39
N LYS A 232 -5.61 -7.41 12.58
CA LYS A 232 -4.60 -8.47 12.38
C LYS A 232 -3.32 -7.90 11.75
N MET A 233 -3.46 -7.00 10.80
CA MET A 233 -2.34 -6.41 10.08
C MET A 233 -1.72 -5.21 10.82
N TRP A 234 -2.55 -4.41 11.49
CA TRP A 234 -2.12 -3.20 12.15
C TRP A 234 -1.53 -3.43 13.55
N VAL A 235 -2.11 -4.37 14.32
CA VAL A 235 -1.73 -4.61 15.71
C VAL A 235 -0.85 -5.85 15.86
N ASN A 236 -1.12 -6.92 15.12
CA ASN A 236 -0.49 -8.23 15.38
C ASN A 236 0.73 -8.54 14.50
N ASN A 237 0.91 -7.83 13.38
CA ASN A 237 2.07 -8.02 12.52
C ASN A 237 3.26 -7.16 12.95
N HIS A 238 4.45 -7.56 12.51
CA HIS A 238 5.70 -6.80 12.68
C HIS A 238 5.55 -5.38 12.14
N SER A 239 6.14 -4.41 12.85
CA SER A 239 6.31 -3.06 12.33
C SER A 239 7.76 -2.83 11.96
N TYR A 240 8.00 -1.80 11.15
CA TYR A 240 9.34 -1.40 10.73
C TYR A 240 9.57 0.06 11.09
N GLN A 241 10.77 0.32 11.61
CA GLN A 241 11.08 1.57 12.30
C GLN A 241 11.08 2.77 11.35
N LEU A 242 10.28 3.79 11.64
CA LEU A 242 10.29 5.02 10.86
C LEU A 242 11.52 5.88 11.19
N GLY A 243 12.22 6.36 10.15
CA GLY A 243 13.44 7.17 10.25
C GLY A 243 14.65 6.54 9.56
N THR A 244 15.66 7.36 9.25
CA THR A 244 16.98 6.88 8.80
C THR A 244 17.83 6.57 10.01
N TYR A 245 18.11 5.28 10.24
CA TYR A 245 19.17 4.85 11.14
C TYR A 245 20.38 4.51 10.28
N ASP A 246 21.28 5.50 10.15
CA ASP A 246 22.67 5.29 9.74
C ASP A 246 23.47 4.67 10.90
#